data_AF-A0AAJ2LW36-F1
#
_entry.id   AF-A0AAJ2LW36-F1
#
_cell.length_a   1.000
_cell.length_b   1.000
_cell.length_c   1.000
_cell.angle_alpha   90.00
_cell.angle_beta   90.00
_cell.angle_gamma   90.00
#
_symmetry.space_group_name_H-M   'P 1'
#
loop_
_entity.id
_entity.type
_entity.pdbx_description
1 polymer ?
#
loop_
_entity_poly.entity_id
_entity_poly.type
_entity_poly.pdbx_seq_one_letter_code
_entity_poly.pdbx_strand_id
1 'polypeptide(L)'
;MAIALVWGYFSAYQYEAAFELAQGCLQVWPDEPKLFLMASYAATELLEPVDRQRLLTMRNTENAAWIDLILARLNAGEASQALCATNC
;
A
#
# COMPACT_ATOMS: atom_id res chain seq x y z
N MET A 1 -18.40 -3.80 -0.07
CA MET A 1 -18.48 -3.42 -1.50
C MET A 1 -17.31 -2.55 -1.97
N ALA A 2 -16.70 -1.72 -1.12
CA ALA A 2 -15.56 -0.85 -1.51
C ALA A 2 -14.31 -1.59 -2.02
N ILE A 3 -13.98 -2.75 -1.46
CA ILE A 3 -12.78 -3.55 -1.82
C ILE A 3 -12.75 -3.88 -3.33
N ALA A 4 -13.89 -4.24 -3.92
CA ALA A 4 -13.96 -4.57 -5.35
C ALA A 4 -13.75 -3.34 -6.25
N LEU A 5 -14.19 -2.17 -5.78
CA LEU A 5 -14.00 -0.92 -6.51
C LEU A 5 -12.54 -0.45 -6.48
N VAL A 6 -11.89 -0.53 -5.30
CA VAL A 6 -10.45 -0.29 -5.15
C VAL A 6 -9.65 -1.22 -6.05
N TRP A 7 -10.03 -2.50 -6.13
CA TRP A 7 -9.41 -3.46 -7.05
C TRP A 7 -9.59 -3.10 -8.52
N GLY A 8 -10.75 -2.54 -8.89
CA GLY A 8 -11.00 -2.01 -10.22
C GLY A 8 -10.01 -0.91 -10.61
N TYR A 9 -9.71 0.01 -9.68
CA TYR A 9 -8.71 1.06 -9.92
C TYR A 9 -7.29 0.50 -10.08
N PHE A 10 -6.89 -0.50 -9.29
CA PHE A 10 -5.61 -1.18 -9.49
C PHE A 10 -5.51 -1.85 -10.87
N SER A 11 -6.58 -2.51 -11.30
CA SER A 11 -6.64 -3.17 -12.60
C SER A 11 -6.53 -2.18 -13.77
N ALA A 12 -6.90 -0.92 -13.54
CA ALA A 12 -6.78 0.18 -14.49
C ALA A 12 -5.49 1.01 -14.31
N TYR A 13 -4.56 0.58 -13.44
CA TYR A 13 -3.34 1.32 -13.09
C TYR A 13 -3.59 2.72 -12.49
N GLN A 14 -4.78 2.96 -11.94
CA GLN A 14 -5.17 4.23 -11.33
C GLN A 14 -4.84 4.19 -9.82
N TYR A 15 -3.55 4.20 -9.49
CA TYR A 15 -3.08 4.04 -8.11
C TYR A 15 -3.48 5.20 -7.19
N GLU A 16 -3.50 6.43 -7.71
CA GLU A 16 -3.94 7.62 -6.97
C GLU A 16 -5.42 7.50 -6.54
N ALA A 17 -6.31 7.23 -7.49
CA ALA A 17 -7.72 7.01 -7.20
C ALA A 17 -7.96 5.79 -6.27
N ALA A 18 -7.18 4.71 -6.44
CA ALA A 18 -7.22 3.55 -5.56
C ALA A 18 -6.82 3.92 -4.12
N PHE A 19 -5.77 4.73 -3.97
CA PHE A 19 -5.26 5.19 -2.68
C PHE A 19 -6.27 6.09 -1.98
N GLU A 20 -6.77 7.12 -2.66
CA GLU A 20 -7.75 8.06 -2.11
C GLU A 20 -9.02 7.33 -1.67
N LEU A 21 -9.54 6.44 -2.52
CA LEU A 21 -10.72 5.65 -2.18
C LEU A 21 -10.46 4.75 -0.97
N ALA A 22 -9.33 4.03 -0.94
CA ALA A 22 -9.00 3.13 0.17
C ALA A 22 -8.83 3.90 1.48
N GLN A 23 -8.18 5.06 1.47
CA GLN A 23 -8.07 5.94 2.64
C GLN A 23 -9.43 6.47 3.10
N GLY A 24 -10.29 6.92 2.18
CA GLY A 24 -11.65 7.35 2.52
C GLY A 24 -12.46 6.21 3.15
N CYS A 25 -12.30 4.98 2.65
CA CYS A 25 -12.95 3.82 3.23
C CYS A 25 -12.42 3.47 4.63
N LEU A 26 -11.13 3.68 4.90
CA LEU A 26 -10.53 3.46 6.23
C LEU A 26 -11.02 4.47 7.27
N GLN A 27 -11.47 5.66 6.88
CA GLN A 27 -12.11 6.61 7.81
C GLN A 27 -13.45 6.08 8.32
N VAL A 28 -14.13 5.24 7.54
CA VAL A 28 -15.41 4.62 7.91
C VAL A 28 -15.21 3.25 8.57
N TRP A 29 -14.25 2.46 8.08
CA TRP A 29 -13.92 1.12 8.57
C TRP A 29 -12.43 1.01 8.90
N PRO A 30 -11.98 1.58 10.04
CA PRO A 30 -10.56 1.70 10.36
C PRO A 30 -9.86 0.36 10.64
N ASP A 31 -10.63 -0.65 11.03
CA ASP A 31 -10.13 -1.98 11.41
C ASP A 31 -10.19 -3.00 10.28
N GLU A 32 -10.59 -2.60 9.06
CA GLU A 32 -10.69 -3.52 7.92
C GLU A 32 -9.30 -3.80 7.30
N PRO A 33 -8.74 -5.01 7.49
CA PRO A 33 -7.34 -5.27 7.15
C PRO A 33 -7.07 -5.16 5.65
N LYS A 34 -8.04 -5.57 4.83
CA LYS A 34 -7.92 -5.56 3.37
C LYS A 34 -7.81 -4.14 2.81
N LEU A 35 -8.59 -3.21 3.37
CA LEU A 35 -8.53 -1.80 2.96
C LEU A 35 -7.18 -1.17 3.33
N PHE A 36 -6.64 -1.52 4.50
CA PHE A 36 -5.32 -1.05 4.91
C PHE A 36 -4.20 -1.59 4.01
N LEU A 37 -4.26 -2.88 3.64
CA LEU A 37 -3.29 -3.48 2.72
C LEU A 37 -3.38 -2.85 1.32
N MET A 38 -4.59 -2.61 0.82
CA MET A 38 -4.79 -1.95 -0.48
C MET A 38 -4.28 -0.51 -0.46
N ALA A 39 -4.61 0.29 0.56
CA ALA A 39 -4.07 1.64 0.70
C ALA A 39 -2.53 1.63 0.79
N SER A 40 -1.96 0.71 1.57
CA SER A 40 -0.51 0.57 1.71
C SER A 40 0.16 0.20 0.39
N TYR A 41 -0.43 -0.72 -0.39
CA TYR A 41 0.08 -1.08 -1.70
C TYR A 41 0.03 0.11 -2.68
N ALA A 42 -1.09 0.84 -2.73
CA ALA A 42 -1.21 2.01 -3.58
C ALA A 42 -0.17 3.09 -3.22
N ALA A 43 0.06 3.31 -1.92
CA ALA A 43 1.09 4.24 -1.44
C ALA A 43 2.50 3.85 -1.92
N THR A 44 2.83 2.55 -1.99
CA THR A 44 4.13 2.12 -2.53
C THR A 44 4.33 2.54 -3.98
N GLU A 45 3.27 2.53 -4.79
CA GLU A 45 3.33 2.93 -6.21
C GLU A 45 3.42 4.45 -6.39
N LEU A 46 2.88 5.19 -5.42
CA LEU A 46 2.88 6.65 -5.43
C LEU A 46 4.12 7.24 -4.73
N LEU A 47 5.01 6.40 -4.19
CA LEU A 47 6.14 6.80 -3.33
C LEU A 47 5.69 7.58 -2.07
N GLU A 48 4.46 7.34 -1.62
CA GLU A 48 3.91 7.88 -0.40
C GLU A 48 4.37 7.07 0.83
N PRO A 49 4.44 7.69 2.03
CA PRO A 49 4.89 7.00 3.23
C PRO A 49 3.88 5.93 3.66
N VAL A 50 4.40 4.76 4.02
CA VAL A 50 3.60 3.62 4.49
C VAL A 50 3.97 3.29 5.93
N ASP A 51 2.96 3.07 6.77
CA ASP A 51 3.15 2.63 8.15
C ASP A 51 3.57 1.16 8.22
N ARG A 52 4.90 0.96 8.21
CA ARG A 52 5.54 -0.36 8.30
C ARG A 52 5.22 -1.07 9.61
N GLN A 53 5.14 -0.34 10.72
CA GLN A 53 4.91 -0.95 12.02
C GLN A 53 3.52 -1.55 12.07
N ARG A 54 2.51 -0.81 11.59
CA ARG A 54 1.14 -1.31 11.50
C ARG A 54 1.02 -2.51 10.57
N LEU A 55 1.68 -2.48 9.39
CA LEU A 55 1.72 -3.65 8.49
C LEU A 55 2.25 -4.91 9.18
N LEU A 56 3.37 -4.78 9.91
CA LEU A 56 3.98 -5.91 10.60
C LEU A 56 3.09 -6.45 11.74
N THR A 57 2.39 -5.59 12.46
CA THR A 57 1.46 -6.03 13.52
C THR A 57 0.24 -6.78 12.98
N MET A 58 -0.14 -6.54 11.73
CA MET A 58 -1.26 -7.21 11.07
C MET A 58 -0.89 -8.53 10.38
N ARG A 59 0.39 -8.94 10.47
CA ARG A 59 0.88 -10.14 9.79
C ARG A 59 0.24 -11.39 10.36
N ASN A 60 -0.47 -12.10 9.50
CA ASN A 60 -1.05 -13.42 9.76
C ASN A 60 -0.89 -14.31 8.51
N THR A 61 -1.33 -15.56 8.58
CA THR A 61 -1.18 -16.52 7.47
C THR A 61 -1.89 -16.09 6.19
N GLU A 62 -2.98 -15.32 6.28
CA GLU A 62 -3.77 -14.88 5.13
C GLU A 62 -3.13 -13.67 4.41
N ASN A 63 -2.52 -12.77 5.19
CA ASN A 63 -2.03 -11.48 4.70
C ASN A 63 -0.51 -11.45 4.51
N ALA A 64 0.22 -12.49 4.96
CA ALA A 64 1.68 -12.52 4.93
C ALA A 64 2.24 -12.23 3.53
N ALA A 65 1.72 -12.89 2.49
CA ALA A 65 2.19 -12.68 1.11
C ALA A 65 2.01 -11.23 0.62
N TRP A 66 0.90 -10.61 1.00
CA TRP A 66 0.62 -9.20 0.67
C TRP A 66 1.56 -8.25 1.39
N ILE A 67 1.80 -8.49 2.68
CA ILE A 67 2.71 -7.68 3.48
C ILE A 67 4.14 -7.80 2.94
N ASP A 68 4.59 -9.02 2.64
CA ASP A 68 5.93 -9.26 2.07
C ASP A 68 6.10 -8.55 0.71
N LEU A 69 5.06 -8.54 -0.14
CA LEU A 69 5.04 -7.79 -1.39
C LEU A 69 5.20 -6.28 -1.18
N ILE A 70 4.41 -5.71 -0.25
CA ILE A 70 4.44 -4.27 0.06
C ILE A 70 5.82 -3.87 0.59
N LEU A 71 6.38 -4.64 1.52
CA LEU A 71 7.71 -4.40 2.07
C LEU A 71 8.80 -4.49 1.00
N ALA A 72 8.72 -5.46 0.10
CA ALA A 72 9.66 -5.58 -1.01
C ALA A 72 9.64 -4.34 -1.93
N ARG A 73 8.44 -3.81 -2.24
CA ARG A 73 8.29 -2.59 -3.04
C ARG A 73 8.83 -1.35 -2.34
N LEU A 74 8.55 -1.19 -1.06
CA LEU A 74 9.08 -0.08 -0.27
C LEU A 74 10.62 -0.06 -0.27
N ASN A 75 11.24 -1.22 -0.04
CA ASN A 75 12.70 -1.35 -0.06
C ASN A 75 13.28 -1.03 -1.46
N ALA A 76 12.60 -1.43 -2.53
CA ALA A 76 13.01 -1.11 -3.89
C ALA A 76 12.91 0.41 -4.20
N GLY A 77 11.83 1.05 -3.74
CA GLY A 77 11.65 2.50 -3.84
C GLY A 77 12.71 3.28 -3.09
N GLU A 78 13.00 2.89 -1.85
CA GLU A 78 14.06 3.50 -1.02
C GLU A 78 15.46 3.31 -1.62
N ALA A 79 15.76 2.11 -2.13
CA ALA A 79 17.03 1.86 -2.81
C ALA A 79 17.18 2.74 -4.06
N SER A 80 16.11 2.92 -4.83
CA SER A 80 16.13 3.82 -5.99
C SER A 80 16.35 5.29 -5.58
N GLN A 81 15.70 5.75 -4.51
CA GLN A 81 15.87 7.11 -4.00
C GLN A 81 17.31 7.35 -3.49
N ALA A 82 17.88 6.39 -2.77
CA ALA A 82 19.25 6.46 -2.25
C ALA A 82 20.31 6.50 -3.36
N LEU A 83 20.10 5.75 -4.44
CA LEU A 83 20.97 5.78 -5.62
C LEU A 83 20.93 7.15 -6.31
N CYS A 84 19.75 7.76 -6.45
CA CYS A 84 19.63 9.11 -6.98
C CYS A 84 20.33 10.15 -6.08
N ALA A 85 20.21 10.03 -4.76
CA ALA A 85 20.82 10.98 -3.81
C ALA A 85 22.36 10.92 -3.76
N THR A 86 22.96 9.78 -4.12
CA THR A 86 24.42 9.59 -4.08
C THR A 86 25.12 10.03 -5.36
N ASN A 87 24.38 10.18 -6.47
CA ASN A 87 24.89 10.60 -7.78
C ASN A 87 24.69 12.10 -8.05
N CYS A 88 24.43 12.91 -7.02
CA CYS A 88 24.32 14.38 -7.08
C CYS A 88 25.60 15.07 -6.57
#